data_AF-A0A3S3RL92-F1
#
_entry.id   AF-A0A3S3RL92-F1
#
_cell.length_a   1.000
_cell.length_b   1.000
_cell.length_c   1.000
_cell.angle_alpha   90.00
_cell.angle_beta   90.00
_cell.angle_gamma   90.00
#
_symmetry.space_group_name_H-M   'P 1'
#
loop_
_entity.id
_entity.type
_entity.pdbx_description
1 polymer ?
#
loop_
_entity_poly.entity_id
_entity_poly.type
_entity_poly.pdbx_seq_one_letter_code
_entity_poly.pdbx_strand_id
1 'polypeptide(L)' 'MKTDLYQQITDQIIRALEQGTRPWHQPWNAGHAAGRITRPLRAGGIPYQGIN' A
#
# COMPACT_ATOMS: atom_id res chain seq x y z
N MET A 1 -30.25 22.36 -0.14
CA MET A 1 -28.93 22.85 0.32
C MET A 1 -27.87 22.06 -0.41
N LYS A 2 -26.87 22.73 -0.98
CA LYS A 2 -25.79 22.07 -1.72
C LYS A 2 -24.81 21.52 -0.70
N THR A 3 -24.68 20.20 -0.63
CA THR A 3 -23.76 19.55 0.29
C THR A 3 -22.34 19.95 -0.09
N ASP A 4 -21.58 20.48 0.87
CA ASP A 4 -20.19 20.83 0.66
C ASP A 4 -19.34 19.55 0.69
N LEU A 5 -19.11 18.98 -0.49
CA LEU A 5 -18.33 17.77 -0.66
C LEU A 5 -16.90 17.93 -0.14
N TYR A 6 -16.29 19.11 -0.28
CA TYR A 6 -14.94 19.37 0.20
C TYR A 6 -14.88 19.35 1.72
N GLN A 7 -15.88 19.96 2.38
CA GLN A 7 -15.99 19.92 3.83
C GLN A 7 -16.18 18.48 4.33
N GLN A 8 -17.03 17.70 3.67
CA GLN A 8 -17.26 16.30 4.05
C GLN A 8 -15.99 15.45 3.97
N ILE A 9 -15.22 15.58 2.88
CA ILE A 9 -13.96 14.86 2.72
C ILE A 9 -12.93 15.33 3.77
N THR A 10 -12.88 16.62 4.05
CA THR A 10 -11.98 17.20 5.07
C THR A 10 -12.30 16.63 6.46
N ASP A 11 -13.56 16.62 6.86
CA ASP A 11 -13.99 16.09 8.16
C ASP A 11 -13.69 14.59 8.29
N GLN A 12 -13.86 13.84 7.20
CA GLN A 12 -13.52 12.42 7.16
C GLN A 12 -12.02 12.18 7.38
N ILE A 13 -11.16 13.00 6.77
CA ILE A 13 -9.70 12.90 6.94
C ILE A 13 -9.32 13.24 8.38
N ILE A 14 -9.88 14.32 8.95
CA ILE A 14 -9.60 14.74 10.32
C ILE A 14 -9.95 13.62 11.31
N ARG A 15 -11.13 13.03 11.19
CA ARG A 15 -11.56 11.91 12.07
C ARG A 15 -10.62 10.70 11.99
N ALA A 16 -10.17 10.35 10.79
CA ALA A 16 -9.23 9.24 10.61
C ALA A 16 -7.89 9.54 11.33
N LEU A 17 -7.42 10.79 11.26
CA LEU A 17 -6.20 11.23 11.93
C LEU A 17 -6.34 11.27 13.45
N GLU A 18 -7.48 11.73 13.98
CA GLU A 18 -7.78 11.69 15.42
C GLU A 18 -7.79 10.26 15.97
N GLN A 19 -8.18 9.29 15.14
CA GLN A 19 -8.11 7.86 15.45
C GLN A 19 -6.69 7.26 15.29
N GLY A 20 -5.68 8.10 15.04
CA GLY A 20 -4.28 7.70 14.87
C GLY A 20 -3.98 7.02 13.52
N THR A 21 -4.94 7.01 12.60
CA THR A 21 -4.81 6.36 11.30
C THR A 21 -4.47 7.37 10.22
N ARG A 22 -3.50 7.06 9.37
CA ARG A 22 -3.18 7.87 8.18
C ARG A 22 -3.94 7.27 6.99
N PRO A 23 -5.06 7.87 6.54
CA PRO A 23 -5.95 7.23 5.56
C PRO A 23 -5.32 7.08 4.16
N TRP A 24 -4.27 7.84 3.87
CA TRP A 24 -3.47 7.72 2.64
C TRP A 24 -2.34 6.69 2.74
N HIS A 25 -2.12 6.10 3.91
CA HIS A 25 -1.16 5.02 4.04
C HIS A 25 -1.79 3.73 3.52
N GLN A 26 -1.20 3.18 2.47
CA GLN A 26 -1.64 1.93 1.89
C GLN A 26 -1.46 0.78 2.90
N PRO A 27 -2.46 -0.09 3.10
CA PRO A 27 -2.43 -1.15 4.11
C PRO A 27 -1.68 -2.41 3.64
N TRP A 28 -1.18 -2.43 2.40
CA TRP A 28 -0.51 -3.60 1.87
C TRP A 28 0.86 -3.77 2.53
N ASN A 29 1.05 -4.95 3.10
CA ASN A 29 2.25 -5.33 3.80
C ASN A 29 3.41 -5.42 2.78
N ALA A 30 4.38 -4.50 2.86
CA ALA A 30 5.69 -4.71 2.22
C ALA A 30 6.37 -6.01 2.74
N GLY A 31 5.88 -6.55 3.87
CA GLY A 31 6.27 -7.82 4.48
C GLY A 31 5.76 -9.09 3.81
N HIS A 32 5.23 -9.05 2.58
CA HIS A 32 5.22 -10.26 1.73
C HIS A 32 6.63 -10.69 1.31
N ALA A 33 7.67 -9.95 1.69
CA ALA A 33 9.00 -10.52 1.89
C ALA A 33 9.03 -11.38 3.18
N ALA A 34 8.17 -12.41 3.28
CA ALA A 34 8.25 -13.43 4.33
C ALA A 34 9.48 -14.36 4.16
N GLY A 35 10.48 -13.93 3.38
CA GLY A 35 11.71 -14.63 3.07
C GLY A 35 12.69 -13.69 2.37
N ARG A 36 13.93 -14.15 2.15
CA ARG A 36 14.92 -13.44 1.35
C ARG A 36 14.31 -13.13 -0.02
N ILE A 37 14.30 -11.86 -0.44
CA ILE A 37 13.90 -11.45 -1.78
C ILE A 37 14.91 -12.06 -2.76
N THR A 38 14.63 -13.27 -3.23
CA THR A 38 15.41 -13.97 -4.25
C THR A 38 14.74 -13.79 -5.59
N ARG A 39 15.55 -13.57 -6.63
CA ARG A 39 15.05 -13.54 -8.00
C ARG A 39 14.31 -14.86 -8.31
N PRO A 40 13.20 -14.83 -9.05
CA PRO A 40 12.52 -16.04 -9.48
C PRO A 40 13.50 -16.97 -10.21
N LEU A 41 13.31 -18.27 -10.06
CA LEU A 41 14.13 -19.28 -10.72
C LEU A 41 13.43 -19.76 -12.01
N ARG A 42 14.19 -19.96 -13.08
CA ARG A 42 13.69 -20.69 -14.25
C ARG A 42 13.60 -22.19 -13.96
N ALA A 43 12.99 -22.98 -14.86
CA ALA A 43 12.79 -24.43 -14.70
C ALA A 43 14.08 -25.23 -14.34
N GLY A 44 15.26 -24.72 -14.66
CA GLY A 44 16.57 -25.29 -14.28
C GLY A 44 17.17 -24.77 -12.96
N GLY A 45 16.41 -24.08 -12.11
CA GLY A 45 16.88 -23.58 -10.82
C GLY A 45 17.80 -22.35 -10.87
N ILE A 46 17.93 -21.71 -12.04
CA ILE A 46 18.84 -20.57 -12.22
C ILE A 46 18.04 -19.26 -12.17
N PRO A 47 18.47 -18.25 -11.41
CA PRO A 47 17.80 -16.96 -11.33
C PRO A 47 17.67 -16.27 -12.69
N TYR A 48 16.54 -15.59 -12.91
CA TYR A 48 16.42 -14.65 -14.03
C TYR A 48 17.41 -13.48 -13.89
N GLN A 49 17.80 -12.87 -15.01
CA GLN A 49 18.58 -11.64 -15.06
C GLN A 49 17.86 -10.63 -15.96
N GLY A 50 17.99 -9.33 -15.66
CA GLY A 50 17.28 -8.26 -16.37
C GLY A 50 15.84 -8.04 -15.90
N ILE A 51 15.05 -7.31 -16.69
CA ILE A 51 13.61 -7.09 -16.47
C ILE A 51 12.87 -8.33 -17.01
N ASN A 52 12.47 -9.22 -16.12
CA ASN A 52 11.44 -10.24 -16.36
C ASN A 52 10.31 -10.03 -15.37
#